data_AF-A0A3L7A852-F1
#
_entry.id   AF-A0A3L7A852-F1
#
_cell.length_a   1.000
_cell.length_b   1.000
_cell.length_c   1.000
_cell.angle_alpha   90.00
_cell.angle_beta   90.00
_cell.angle_gamma   90.00
#
_symmetry.space_group_name_H-M   'P 1'
#
loop_
_entity.id
_entity.type
_entity.pdbx_description
1 polymer ?
#
loop_
_entity_poly.entity_id
_entity_poly.type
_entity_poly.pdbx_seq_one_letter_code
_entity_poly.pdbx_strand_id
1 'polypeptide(L)'
;MAAPGAASASPESAAPAGSAPAPDPGSALPSWAAPSAPAASTGGSGYPAAPAPAGYPAASGYPAASGYPAASGYPAAAAPGYPAPGYPATGYPAAAGQPIAGQSAAQGRWQAAPKPGLIPLRPLAFGTLIGAPFRVLTRNPRATLGSALILQGFTGILALVASWFATDWFLERVYSASDADRAAITAGSGAIMLIVFLIPVLLQALTTAYLQGVLVSEVSRATLGEKRRLGELWRAVWPRVVPLLGYSLLIFAILLVGFTVLGGAIVFTFWLTEDNWVATILVGLLLGLAVFLLFAWLAVKTSLTPSVIVLERRSLRASIARSWRLTNGYFWKTLGVQLLVTVIVSTVTQLVLTPVVLITSIIPVITSPTDPNDPSGMFASVLLPTLISGILAIVIGAIGAVVSSSAIALIYLDLRMRKEGLDIDLMRYVEAGATASDLPDPYTIVRPESAASAASHRSQGPTGPGYPPQGGYPAAPSYPQQGGYPAAPGYPAPQGHPGQQGYPPAPPVPPAPEAPRV
;
A
#
# COMPACT_ATOMS: atom_id res chain seq x y z
N MET A 1 -71.40 -32.34 7.80
CA MET A 1 -72.16 -32.28 6.55
C MET A 1 -71.23 -31.79 5.45
N ALA A 2 -71.03 -32.65 4.44
CA ALA A 2 -70.55 -32.49 3.07
C ALA A 2 -69.44 -31.48 2.69
N ALA A 3 -68.33 -32.05 2.20
CA ALA A 3 -67.41 -31.52 1.19
C ALA A 3 -67.92 -31.93 -0.23
N PRO A 4 -67.09 -32.02 -1.31
CA PRO A 4 -66.35 -31.01 -2.07
C PRO A 4 -66.55 -31.17 -3.61
N GLY A 5 -65.77 -30.45 -4.44
CA GLY A 5 -65.64 -30.73 -5.89
C GLY A 5 -64.28 -30.33 -6.45
N ALA A 6 -63.45 -31.33 -6.78
CA ALA A 6 -62.14 -31.24 -7.41
C ALA A 6 -62.21 -31.78 -8.85
N ALA A 7 -61.29 -31.39 -9.73
CA ALA A 7 -60.85 -32.23 -10.85
C ALA A 7 -59.45 -31.85 -11.35
N SER A 8 -58.63 -32.89 -11.39
CA SER A 8 -57.24 -33.06 -11.85
C SER A 8 -57.14 -33.39 -13.34
N ALA A 9 -55.98 -33.12 -13.99
CA ALA A 9 -55.17 -34.12 -14.72
C ALA A 9 -53.98 -33.49 -15.49
N SER A 10 -52.81 -34.11 -15.38
CA SER A 10 -51.57 -33.94 -16.16
C SER A 10 -51.53 -35.01 -17.31
N PRO A 11 -50.39 -35.37 -17.93
CA PRO A 11 -49.39 -34.63 -18.75
C PRO A 11 -49.15 -35.31 -20.13
N GLU A 12 -48.47 -34.67 -21.09
CA GLU A 12 -47.84 -35.40 -22.22
C GLU A 12 -46.59 -34.69 -22.79
N SER A 13 -45.74 -35.50 -23.40
CA SER A 13 -44.30 -35.39 -23.64
C SER A 13 -43.86 -34.92 -25.03
N ALA A 14 -42.58 -34.54 -25.10
CA ALA A 14 -41.61 -34.75 -26.20
C ALA A 14 -41.64 -33.85 -27.47
N ALA A 15 -40.41 -33.53 -27.91
CA ALA A 15 -39.94 -32.66 -29.02
C ALA A 15 -40.17 -33.28 -30.43
N PRO A 16 -39.62 -32.79 -31.58
CA PRO A 16 -38.73 -31.63 -31.84
C PRO A 16 -39.01 -30.83 -33.16
N ALA A 17 -38.12 -29.85 -33.41
CA ALA A 17 -37.68 -29.32 -34.71
C ALA A 17 -38.61 -28.39 -35.53
N GLY A 18 -38.04 -27.25 -35.98
CA GLY A 18 -38.57 -26.50 -37.11
C GLY A 18 -38.30 -25.00 -37.09
N SER A 19 -37.23 -24.59 -37.78
CA SER A 19 -37.13 -23.35 -38.59
C SER A 19 -37.56 -22.01 -37.99
N ALA A 20 -36.56 -21.18 -37.68
CA ALA A 20 -36.69 -19.74 -37.46
C ALA A 20 -37.07 -18.99 -38.77
N PRO A 21 -37.88 -17.92 -38.70
CA PRO A 21 -37.98 -16.92 -39.75
C PRO A 21 -36.99 -15.77 -39.50
N ALA A 22 -36.44 -15.25 -40.59
CA ALA A 22 -35.45 -14.16 -40.65
C ALA A 22 -36.04 -12.78 -40.29
N PRO A 23 -35.21 -11.86 -39.75
CA PRO A 23 -35.46 -10.43 -39.86
C PRO A 23 -34.39 -9.67 -40.70
N ASP A 24 -34.88 -8.55 -41.22
CA ASP A 24 -34.35 -7.53 -42.14
C ASP A 24 -32.85 -7.12 -42.06
N PRO A 25 -32.28 -6.62 -43.19
CA PRO A 25 -30.91 -6.11 -43.26
C PRO A 25 -30.86 -4.59 -43.03
N GLY A 26 -30.04 -4.12 -42.08
CA GLY A 26 -29.76 -2.69 -41.99
C GLY A 26 -29.08 -2.22 -40.71
N SER A 27 -27.77 -2.49 -40.57
CA SER A 27 -26.77 -1.53 -40.04
C SER A 27 -25.48 -2.29 -39.70
N ALA A 28 -24.47 -2.09 -40.56
CA ALA A 28 -23.13 -2.63 -40.40
C ALA A 28 -22.32 -1.81 -39.39
N LEU A 29 -21.73 -2.46 -38.38
CA LEU A 29 -20.56 -1.96 -37.66
C LEU A 29 -19.49 -3.07 -37.59
N PRO A 30 -18.21 -2.75 -37.88
CA PRO A 30 -17.18 -3.73 -38.21
C PRO A 30 -16.55 -4.44 -37.00
N SER A 31 -16.30 -5.73 -37.20
CA SER A 31 -15.55 -6.65 -36.33
C SER A 31 -14.07 -6.28 -36.22
N TRP A 32 -13.54 -6.19 -35.00
CA TRP A 32 -12.11 -6.08 -34.75
C TRP A 32 -11.48 -7.48 -34.68
N ALA A 33 -10.64 -7.79 -35.67
CA ALA A 33 -9.78 -8.97 -35.71
C ALA A 33 -8.35 -8.60 -35.28
N ALA A 34 -7.68 -9.55 -34.60
CA ALA A 34 -6.35 -9.39 -34.02
C ALA A 34 -5.24 -9.08 -35.06
N PRO A 35 -4.22 -8.25 -34.75
CA PRO A 35 -3.13 -7.98 -35.67
C PRO A 35 -2.10 -9.13 -35.68
N SER A 36 -1.97 -9.77 -36.84
CA SER A 36 -0.80 -10.55 -37.25
C SER A 36 0.35 -9.62 -37.65
N ALA A 37 1.57 -10.01 -37.29
CA ALA A 37 2.81 -9.28 -37.55
C ALA A 37 3.11 -9.12 -39.06
N PRO A 38 3.68 -7.97 -39.51
CA PRO A 38 4.26 -7.89 -40.84
C PRO A 38 5.80 -7.98 -40.83
N ALA A 39 6.29 -8.69 -41.84
CA ALA A 39 7.67 -8.82 -42.25
C ALA A 39 8.24 -7.50 -42.81
N ALA A 40 9.57 -7.43 -42.83
CA ALA A 40 10.36 -6.30 -43.30
C ALA A 40 10.22 -6.05 -44.81
N SER A 41 10.08 -4.77 -45.20
CA SER A 41 10.40 -4.30 -46.54
C SER A 41 10.97 -2.87 -46.50
N THR A 42 12.10 -2.73 -47.16
CA THR A 42 12.91 -1.53 -47.42
C THR A 42 12.21 -0.46 -48.27
N GLY A 43 12.48 0.83 -48.01
CA GLY A 43 12.25 1.90 -48.98
C GLY A 43 12.20 3.34 -48.44
N GLY A 44 13.27 4.11 -48.71
CA GLY A 44 13.23 5.49 -49.27
C GLY A 44 12.57 6.66 -48.54
N SER A 45 13.42 7.51 -47.92
CA SER A 45 13.48 8.99 -48.01
C SER A 45 12.25 9.90 -47.83
N GLY A 46 12.35 10.85 -46.87
CA GLY A 46 12.01 12.26 -47.12
C GLY A 46 11.23 13.06 -46.03
N TYR A 47 11.97 13.75 -45.14
CA TYR A 47 11.68 15.05 -44.43
C TYR A 47 10.39 15.25 -43.59
N PRO A 48 10.30 16.30 -42.71
CA PRO A 48 11.30 16.91 -41.82
C PRO A 48 10.81 16.97 -40.34
N ALA A 49 11.74 17.31 -39.43
CA ALA A 49 11.52 17.46 -37.99
C ALA A 49 10.96 18.85 -37.59
N ALA A 50 10.23 18.91 -36.47
CA ALA A 50 9.87 20.14 -35.72
C ALA A 50 9.60 19.79 -34.23
N PRO A 51 9.63 20.74 -33.28
CA PRO A 51 10.82 21.15 -32.53
C PRO A 51 10.75 20.78 -31.03
N ALA A 52 11.92 20.62 -30.41
CA ALA A 52 12.05 20.51 -28.95
C ALA A 52 12.15 21.91 -28.30
N PRO A 53 11.54 22.15 -27.12
CA PRO A 53 11.62 23.45 -26.45
C PRO A 53 12.99 23.69 -25.79
N ALA A 54 13.47 24.94 -25.94
CA ALA A 54 14.59 25.56 -25.22
C ALA A 54 14.35 25.51 -23.70
N GLY A 55 15.33 25.56 -22.79
CA GLY A 55 16.78 25.76 -22.84
C GLY A 55 17.19 26.11 -21.41
N TYR A 56 18.27 25.53 -20.90
CA TYR A 56 18.96 26.01 -19.69
C TYR A 56 20.45 26.13 -20.03
N PRO A 57 21.12 27.23 -19.63
CA PRO A 57 22.45 27.58 -20.14
C PRO A 57 23.55 26.72 -19.54
N ALA A 58 24.51 26.36 -20.40
CA ALA A 58 25.73 25.65 -20.07
C ALA A 58 26.74 26.56 -19.35
N ALA A 59 27.34 26.04 -18.29
CA ALA A 59 28.56 26.60 -17.70
C ALA A 59 29.79 26.04 -18.44
N SER A 60 30.57 26.95 -18.99
CA SER A 60 31.86 26.74 -19.64
C SER A 60 32.99 26.63 -18.61
N GLY A 61 33.95 25.72 -18.84
CA GLY A 61 35.25 25.77 -18.15
C GLY A 61 36.06 24.49 -18.18
N TYR A 62 37.25 24.58 -18.80
CA TYR A 62 38.47 23.77 -18.67
C TYR A 62 38.82 22.74 -19.77
N PRO A 63 40.14 22.60 -20.08
CA PRO A 63 40.65 22.57 -21.45
C PRO A 63 41.11 21.19 -21.95
N ALA A 64 41.36 21.13 -23.26
CA ALA A 64 41.78 19.95 -24.01
C ALA A 64 43.31 19.77 -24.09
N ALA A 65 43.75 18.49 -24.08
CA ALA A 65 44.89 17.86 -24.79
C ALA A 65 45.17 16.49 -24.12
N SER A 66 45.50 15.34 -24.73
CA SER A 66 45.76 14.91 -26.11
C SER A 66 46.09 13.39 -26.12
N GLY A 67 45.79 12.66 -27.22
CA GLY A 67 46.34 11.33 -27.59
C GLY A 67 45.33 10.17 -27.44
N TYR A 68 44.96 9.35 -28.44
CA TYR A 68 45.56 8.88 -29.70
C TYR A 68 44.47 8.62 -30.78
N PRO A 69 44.81 8.58 -32.09
CA PRO A 69 43.85 8.60 -33.19
C PRO A 69 43.19 7.24 -33.50
N ALA A 70 41.92 7.31 -33.92
CA ALA A 70 41.15 6.22 -34.48
C ALA A 70 41.54 5.99 -35.96
N ALA A 71 41.83 4.73 -36.30
CA ALA A 71 42.08 4.31 -37.68
C ALA A 71 40.76 4.11 -38.44
N SER A 72 40.66 4.85 -39.55
CA SER A 72 39.63 4.85 -40.57
C SER A 72 39.50 3.50 -41.30
N GLY A 73 38.25 3.16 -41.63
CA GLY A 73 37.90 1.98 -42.43
C GLY A 73 38.37 2.06 -43.88
N TYR A 74 38.58 0.87 -44.46
CA TYR A 74 38.76 0.66 -45.90
C TYR A 74 37.61 -0.19 -46.46
N PRO A 75 37.15 0.09 -47.69
CA PRO A 75 35.99 -0.57 -48.29
C PRO A 75 36.34 -1.94 -48.88
N ALA A 76 35.32 -2.81 -48.95
CA ALA A 76 35.37 -4.13 -49.55
C ALA A 76 35.53 -4.05 -51.07
N ALA A 77 36.49 -4.82 -51.60
CA ALA A 77 36.62 -5.12 -53.03
C ALA A 77 36.46 -6.63 -53.23
N ALA A 78 35.54 -7.00 -54.13
CA ALA A 78 35.29 -8.38 -54.54
C ALA A 78 36.41 -8.91 -55.45
N ALA A 79 36.77 -10.18 -55.29
CA ALA A 79 37.62 -10.91 -56.23
C ALA A 79 37.22 -12.41 -56.31
N PRO A 80 37.44 -13.07 -57.45
CA PRO A 80 36.63 -14.18 -57.95
C PRO A 80 37.12 -15.57 -57.53
N GLY A 81 36.21 -16.55 -57.62
CA GLY A 81 36.41 -17.94 -57.22
C GLY A 81 37.49 -18.70 -57.99
N TYR A 82 38.18 -19.57 -57.25
CA TYR A 82 39.04 -20.65 -57.75
C TYR A 82 38.66 -21.97 -57.05
N PRO A 83 38.65 -23.11 -57.76
CA PRO A 83 38.25 -24.39 -57.19
C PRO A 83 39.37 -24.99 -56.31
N ALA A 84 38.98 -25.52 -55.15
CA ALA A 84 39.88 -26.18 -54.21
C ALA A 84 40.23 -27.62 -54.67
N PRO A 85 41.52 -28.02 -54.75
CA PRO A 85 41.91 -29.41 -55.03
C PRO A 85 41.70 -30.30 -53.80
N GLY A 86 41.00 -31.42 -53.99
CA GLY A 86 40.84 -32.47 -52.98
C GLY A 86 42.13 -33.26 -52.78
N TYR A 87 42.51 -33.44 -51.51
CA TYR A 87 43.53 -34.39 -51.07
C TYR A 87 42.96 -35.35 -50.02
N PRO A 88 43.29 -36.65 -50.06
CA PRO A 88 42.75 -37.65 -49.15
C PRO A 88 43.50 -37.61 -47.82
N ALA A 89 42.78 -37.44 -46.71
CA ALA A 89 43.36 -37.56 -45.36
C ALA A 89 43.14 -38.98 -44.84
N THR A 90 44.26 -39.70 -44.78
CA THR A 90 44.49 -41.05 -44.29
C THR A 90 44.03 -41.25 -42.84
N GLY A 91 43.41 -42.40 -42.58
CA GLY A 91 42.92 -42.80 -41.26
C GLY A 91 44.05 -43.09 -40.26
N TYR A 92 43.89 -42.57 -39.05
CA TYR A 92 44.65 -42.96 -37.86
C TYR A 92 43.78 -43.87 -36.98
N PRO A 93 44.35 -44.93 -36.38
CA PRO A 93 43.58 -45.85 -35.55
C PRO A 93 43.16 -45.19 -34.23
N ALA A 94 41.90 -45.44 -33.85
CA ALA A 94 41.31 -44.99 -32.60
C ALA A 94 42.03 -45.61 -31.40
N ALA A 95 42.66 -44.75 -30.58
CA ALA A 95 43.09 -45.14 -29.25
C ALA A 95 41.85 -45.24 -28.34
N ALA A 96 41.62 -46.42 -27.78
CA ALA A 96 40.57 -46.69 -26.79
C ALA A 96 40.87 -45.91 -25.50
N GLY A 97 40.31 -44.70 -25.41
CA GLY A 97 40.28 -43.88 -24.20
C GLY A 97 39.18 -44.34 -23.26
N GLN A 98 39.60 -44.78 -22.08
CA GLN A 98 38.83 -45.08 -20.87
C GLN A 98 37.59 -44.19 -20.68
N PRO A 99 36.44 -44.72 -20.20
CA PRO A 99 35.30 -43.89 -19.85
C PRO A 99 35.65 -43.04 -18.62
N ILE A 100 36.04 -41.80 -18.87
CA ILE A 100 36.04 -40.76 -17.84
C ILE A 100 34.59 -40.64 -17.39
N ALA A 101 34.33 -41.06 -16.15
CA ALA A 101 33.06 -40.86 -15.47
C ALA A 101 32.68 -39.39 -15.63
N GLY A 102 31.66 -39.16 -16.47
CA GLY A 102 31.16 -37.84 -16.78
C GLY A 102 30.72 -37.18 -15.49
N GLN A 103 31.54 -36.26 -14.99
CA GLN A 103 31.03 -35.07 -14.34
C GLN A 103 30.07 -34.47 -15.35
N SER A 104 28.78 -34.73 -15.13
CA SER A 104 27.70 -34.06 -15.80
C SER A 104 27.88 -32.57 -15.50
N ALA A 105 28.65 -31.90 -16.36
CA ALA A 105 28.59 -30.46 -16.51
C ALA A 105 27.11 -30.18 -16.71
N ALA A 106 26.48 -29.65 -15.66
CA ALA A 106 25.12 -29.21 -15.69
C ALA A 106 25.03 -28.29 -16.91
N GLN A 107 24.44 -28.81 -17.99
CA GLN A 107 24.22 -28.08 -19.21
C GLN A 107 23.55 -26.78 -18.79
N GLY A 108 24.27 -25.68 -18.96
CA GLY A 108 23.84 -24.33 -18.59
C GLY A 108 22.56 -23.99 -19.33
N ARG A 109 21.44 -24.44 -18.78
CA ARG A 109 20.12 -24.01 -19.20
C ARG A 109 20.08 -22.53 -18.90
N TRP A 110 20.06 -21.73 -19.96
CA TRP A 110 19.81 -20.29 -19.88
C TRP A 110 18.57 -20.07 -19.01
N GLN A 111 18.76 -19.54 -17.81
CA GLN A 111 17.66 -19.13 -16.96
C GLN A 111 17.32 -17.68 -17.31
N ALA A 112 16.04 -17.42 -17.58
CA ALA A 112 15.58 -16.07 -17.84
C ALA A 112 15.95 -15.17 -16.65
N ALA A 113 16.52 -14.00 -16.94
CA ALA A 113 16.93 -13.06 -15.91
C ALA A 113 15.77 -12.77 -14.93
N PRO A 114 16.03 -12.79 -13.61
CA PRO A 114 15.03 -12.47 -12.60
C PRO A 114 14.27 -11.18 -12.92
N LYS A 115 12.94 -11.26 -13.03
CA LYS A 115 12.10 -10.09 -13.29
C LYS A 115 12.21 -9.11 -12.11
N PRO A 116 12.32 -7.78 -12.36
CA PRO A 116 12.41 -6.80 -11.28
C PRO A 116 11.18 -6.86 -10.35
N GLY A 117 11.44 -7.19 -9.08
CA GLY A 117 10.47 -7.12 -7.99
C GLY A 117 10.05 -5.69 -7.67
N LEU A 118 8.97 -5.53 -6.89
CA LEU A 118 8.49 -4.23 -6.41
C LEU A 118 9.51 -3.53 -5.48
N ILE A 119 10.23 -4.31 -4.69
CA ILE A 119 11.17 -3.86 -3.67
C ILE A 119 12.45 -4.69 -3.75
N PRO A 120 13.60 -4.17 -3.27
CA PRO A 120 14.79 -4.99 -3.17
C PRO A 120 14.59 -6.12 -2.14
N LEU A 121 15.17 -7.29 -2.41
CA LEU A 121 15.14 -8.46 -1.52
C LEU A 121 16.17 -8.32 -0.40
N ARG A 122 16.05 -7.23 0.37
CA ARG A 122 16.85 -6.94 1.55
C ARG A 122 16.04 -6.09 2.53
N PRO A 123 16.41 -6.02 3.82
CA PRO A 123 15.77 -5.13 4.77
C PRO A 123 15.58 -3.72 4.22
N LEU A 124 14.37 -3.19 4.35
CA LEU A 124 13.95 -1.97 3.66
C LEU A 124 14.49 -0.73 4.36
N ALA A 125 14.99 0.20 3.55
CA ALA A 125 15.29 1.56 3.99
C ALA A 125 13.99 2.34 4.22
N PHE A 126 14.06 3.37 5.08
CA PHE A 126 12.90 4.20 5.41
C PHE A 126 12.23 4.81 4.17
N GLY A 127 13.00 5.39 3.23
CA GLY A 127 12.45 5.94 1.99
C GLY A 127 11.74 4.91 1.12
N THR A 128 12.19 3.65 1.13
CA THR A 128 11.50 2.56 0.41
C THR A 128 10.19 2.18 1.08
N LEU A 129 10.11 2.17 2.41
CA LEU A 129 8.87 1.91 3.16
C LEU A 129 7.77 2.94 2.87
N ILE A 130 8.16 4.19 2.61
CA ILE A 130 7.21 5.28 2.29
C ILE A 130 6.88 5.33 0.80
N GLY A 131 7.86 5.14 -0.09
CA GLY A 131 7.65 5.27 -1.53
C GLY A 131 7.09 4.03 -2.23
N ALA A 132 7.41 2.82 -1.75
CA ALA A 132 6.93 1.59 -2.38
C ALA A 132 5.40 1.38 -2.34
N PRO A 133 4.65 1.76 -1.29
CA PRO A 133 3.19 1.74 -1.32
C PRO A 133 2.57 2.47 -2.50
N PHE A 134 3.12 3.62 -2.90
CA PHE A 134 2.64 4.36 -4.08
C PHE A 134 2.97 3.66 -5.40
N ARG A 135 4.09 2.93 -5.47
CA ARG A 135 4.42 2.09 -6.65
C ARG A 135 3.47 0.91 -6.82
N VAL A 136 2.79 0.46 -5.76
CA VAL A 136 1.76 -0.58 -5.86
C VAL A 136 0.56 -0.11 -6.69
N LEU A 137 0.21 1.17 -6.60
CA LEU A 137 -0.87 1.77 -7.40
C LEU A 137 -0.57 1.69 -8.91
N THR A 138 0.67 1.96 -9.31
CA THR A 138 1.05 2.04 -10.73
C THR A 138 1.45 0.69 -11.32
N ARG A 139 1.91 -0.27 -10.51
CA ARG A 139 2.38 -1.58 -10.99
C ARG A 139 1.23 -2.50 -11.46
N ASN A 140 0.10 -2.50 -10.76
CA ASN A 140 -1.07 -3.34 -11.04
C ASN A 140 -2.41 -2.64 -10.67
N PRO A 141 -2.73 -1.49 -11.27
CA PRO A 141 -3.86 -0.65 -10.87
C PRO A 141 -5.21 -1.37 -10.95
N ARG A 142 -5.41 -2.22 -11.97
CA ARG A 142 -6.67 -2.95 -12.14
C ARG A 142 -6.95 -3.89 -10.97
N ALA A 143 -5.93 -4.54 -10.43
CA ALA A 143 -6.09 -5.45 -9.31
C ALA A 143 -6.15 -4.71 -7.97
N THR A 144 -5.32 -3.70 -7.78
CA THR A 144 -5.21 -2.96 -6.51
C THR A 144 -6.32 -1.94 -6.35
N LEU A 145 -6.39 -0.93 -7.23
CA LEU A 145 -7.44 0.08 -7.23
C LEU A 145 -8.80 -0.52 -7.57
N GLY A 146 -8.87 -1.50 -8.47
CA GLY A 146 -10.14 -2.18 -8.77
C GLY A 146 -10.73 -2.86 -7.53
N SER A 147 -9.91 -3.60 -6.76
CA SER A 147 -10.37 -4.22 -5.51
C SER A 147 -10.80 -3.17 -4.48
N ALA A 148 -10.01 -2.11 -4.32
CA ALA A 148 -10.32 -1.03 -3.39
C ALA A 148 -11.59 -0.27 -3.76
N LEU A 149 -11.81 0.05 -5.05
CA LEU A 149 -13.02 0.72 -5.53
C LEU A 149 -14.26 -0.15 -5.40
N ILE A 150 -14.17 -1.46 -5.68
CA ILE A 150 -15.30 -2.37 -5.48
C ILE A 150 -15.72 -2.38 -4.01
N LEU A 151 -14.74 -2.53 -3.12
CA LEU A 151 -14.96 -2.65 -1.68
C LEU A 151 -15.40 -1.34 -1.03
N GLN A 152 -14.73 -0.24 -1.37
CA GLN A 152 -15.06 1.11 -0.87
C GLN A 152 -16.34 1.64 -1.51
N GLY A 153 -16.60 1.32 -2.78
CA GLY A 153 -17.84 1.66 -3.47
C GLY A 153 -19.03 0.95 -2.85
N PHE A 154 -18.95 -0.37 -2.67
CA PHE A 154 -20.01 -1.13 -2.00
C PHE A 154 -20.31 -0.59 -0.59
N THR A 155 -19.27 -0.42 0.22
CA THR A 155 -19.43 0.05 1.61
C THR A 155 -19.87 1.50 1.67
N GLY A 156 -19.31 2.36 0.83
CA GLY A 156 -19.62 3.78 0.78
C GLY A 156 -21.04 4.04 0.27
N ILE A 157 -21.50 3.34 -0.76
CA ILE A 157 -22.88 3.43 -1.23
C ILE A 157 -23.84 2.98 -0.14
N LEU A 158 -23.56 1.86 0.53
CA LEU A 158 -24.40 1.42 1.64
C LEU A 158 -24.41 2.44 2.79
N ALA A 159 -23.27 3.05 3.10
CA ALA A 159 -23.17 4.10 4.10
C ALA A 159 -23.99 5.35 3.71
N LEU A 160 -23.95 5.76 2.44
CA LEU A 160 -24.74 6.88 1.93
C LEU A 160 -26.24 6.58 2.00
N VAL A 161 -26.66 5.38 1.58
CA VAL A 161 -28.06 4.95 1.65
C VAL A 161 -28.54 4.84 3.10
N ALA A 162 -27.75 4.23 3.99
CA ALA A 162 -28.07 4.14 5.41
C ALA A 162 -28.17 5.53 6.04
N SER A 163 -27.21 6.43 5.76
CA SER A 163 -27.22 7.81 6.24
C SER A 163 -28.44 8.58 5.74
N TRP A 164 -28.85 8.35 4.49
CA TRP A 164 -30.05 8.96 3.91
C TRP A 164 -31.30 8.54 4.69
N PHE A 165 -31.57 7.25 4.80
CA PHE A 165 -32.74 6.74 5.53
C PHE A 165 -32.72 7.13 7.01
N ALA A 166 -31.54 7.17 7.64
CA ALA A 166 -31.40 7.61 9.02
C ALA A 166 -31.81 9.09 9.19
N THR A 167 -31.34 9.94 8.27
CA THR A 167 -31.61 11.38 8.30
C THR A 167 -33.07 11.66 8.02
N ASP A 168 -33.65 11.02 6.99
CA ASP A 168 -35.06 11.14 6.64
C ASP A 168 -35.96 10.72 7.81
N TRP A 169 -35.72 9.53 8.37
CA TRP A 169 -36.45 9.02 9.54
C TRP A 169 -36.31 9.96 10.75
N PHE A 170 -35.10 10.46 11.02
CA PHE A 170 -34.86 11.36 12.14
C PHE A 170 -35.60 12.69 11.96
N LEU A 171 -35.55 13.27 10.76
CA LEU A 171 -36.21 14.53 10.47
C LEU A 171 -37.72 14.38 10.53
N GLU A 172 -38.30 13.35 9.91
CA GLU A 172 -39.73 13.06 10.02
C GLU A 172 -40.16 12.92 11.49
N ARG A 173 -39.38 12.20 12.29
CA ARG A 173 -39.64 12.00 13.73
C ARG A 173 -39.60 13.31 14.53
N VAL A 174 -38.68 14.21 14.22
CA VAL A 174 -38.52 15.51 14.90
C VAL A 174 -39.55 16.54 14.42
N TYR A 175 -39.84 16.60 13.11
CA TYR A 175 -40.82 17.54 12.57
C TYR A 175 -42.26 17.18 12.95
N SER A 176 -42.57 15.89 13.07
CA SER A 176 -43.89 15.40 13.55
C SER A 176 -44.09 15.56 15.06
N ALA A 177 -43.05 15.90 15.82
CA ALA A 177 -43.13 16.12 17.26
C ALA A 177 -43.76 17.48 17.59
N SER A 178 -44.58 17.50 18.65
CA SER A 178 -45.07 18.74 19.28
C SER A 178 -43.89 19.56 19.82
N ASP A 179 -44.01 20.89 19.88
CA ASP A 179 -42.92 21.74 20.36
C ASP A 179 -42.49 21.41 21.80
N ALA A 180 -43.44 20.98 22.64
CA ALA A 180 -43.17 20.54 24.02
C ALA A 180 -42.34 19.25 24.08
N ASP A 181 -42.53 18.33 23.12
CA ASP A 181 -41.88 17.02 23.11
C ASP A 181 -40.62 16.96 22.24
N ARG A 182 -40.38 17.98 21.39
CA ARG A 182 -39.26 18.02 20.42
C ARG A 182 -37.90 17.78 21.07
N ALA A 183 -37.64 18.40 22.22
CA ALA A 183 -36.37 18.22 22.94
C ALA A 183 -36.18 16.77 23.42
N ALA A 184 -37.23 16.18 24.00
CA ALA A 184 -37.20 14.81 24.48
C ALA A 184 -37.09 13.79 23.34
N ILE A 185 -37.80 14.02 22.21
CA ILE A 185 -37.76 13.17 21.03
C ILE A 185 -36.40 13.25 20.32
N THR A 186 -35.81 14.45 20.23
CA THR A 186 -34.46 14.63 19.67
C THR A 186 -33.43 13.87 20.51
N ALA A 187 -33.49 14.02 21.84
CA ALA A 187 -32.60 13.30 22.76
C ALA A 187 -32.83 11.78 22.69
N GLY A 188 -34.09 11.33 22.65
CA GLY A 188 -34.46 9.91 22.58
C GLY A 188 -34.09 9.23 21.25
N SER A 189 -34.03 9.99 20.16
CA SER A 189 -33.66 9.48 18.82
C SER A 189 -32.16 9.18 18.70
N GLY A 190 -31.34 9.68 19.63
CA GLY A 190 -29.89 9.48 19.62
C GLY A 190 -29.46 8.01 19.66
N ALA A 191 -30.17 7.14 20.40
CA ALA A 191 -29.84 5.72 20.49
C ALA A 191 -30.02 4.98 19.16
N ILE A 192 -31.11 5.28 18.43
CA ILE A 192 -31.38 4.70 17.11
C ILE A 192 -30.36 5.23 16.09
N MET A 193 -30.08 6.53 16.11
CA MET A 193 -29.06 7.13 15.23
C MET A 193 -27.67 6.54 15.46
N LEU A 194 -27.32 6.26 16.71
CA LEU A 194 -26.06 5.60 17.06
C LEU A 194 -26.00 4.18 16.47
N ILE A 195 -27.08 3.40 16.58
CA ILE A 195 -27.14 2.05 15.98
C ILE A 195 -27.00 2.14 14.46
N VAL A 196 -27.71 3.06 13.82
CA VAL A 196 -27.64 3.24 12.36
C VAL A 196 -26.25 3.67 11.92
N PHE A 197 -25.55 4.50 12.70
CA PHE A 197 -24.18 4.92 12.41
C PHE A 197 -23.14 3.80 12.65
N LEU A 198 -23.36 2.92 13.63
CA LEU A 198 -22.45 1.81 13.91
C LEU A 198 -22.41 0.78 12.79
N ILE A 199 -23.49 0.60 12.02
CA ILE A 199 -23.56 -0.40 10.95
C ILE A 199 -22.56 -0.08 9.81
N PRO A 200 -22.54 1.12 9.20
CA PRO A 200 -21.52 1.51 8.23
C PRO A 200 -20.09 1.46 8.80
N VAL A 201 -19.89 1.85 10.06
CA VAL A 201 -18.56 1.80 10.70
C VAL A 201 -18.07 0.37 10.81
N LEU A 202 -18.92 -0.56 11.25
CA LEU A 202 -18.59 -1.97 11.31
C LEU A 202 -18.29 -2.52 9.91
N LEU A 203 -19.14 -2.22 8.92
CA LEU A 203 -18.90 -2.67 7.55
C LEU A 203 -17.59 -2.13 6.99
N GLN A 204 -17.28 -0.86 7.22
CA GLN A 204 -16.01 -0.25 6.81
C GLN A 204 -14.80 -0.94 7.47
N ALA A 205 -14.90 -1.31 8.75
CA ALA A 205 -13.85 -2.07 9.43
C ALA A 205 -13.62 -3.44 8.79
N LEU A 206 -14.71 -4.18 8.48
CA LEU A 206 -14.66 -5.49 7.82
C LEU A 206 -14.04 -5.39 6.41
N THR A 207 -14.52 -4.41 5.63
CA THR A 207 -14.03 -4.11 4.28
C THR A 207 -12.55 -3.76 4.29
N THR A 208 -12.11 -2.96 5.26
CA THR A 208 -10.71 -2.55 5.41
C THR A 208 -9.79 -3.74 5.69
N ALA A 209 -10.18 -4.64 6.59
CA ALA A 209 -9.38 -5.83 6.89
C ALA A 209 -9.30 -6.81 5.72
N TYR A 210 -10.41 -6.99 4.99
CA TYR A 210 -10.41 -7.80 3.78
C TYR A 210 -9.52 -7.20 2.69
N LEU A 211 -9.65 -5.89 2.45
CA LEU A 211 -8.80 -5.16 1.51
C LEU A 211 -7.32 -5.27 1.90
N GLN A 212 -6.98 -5.12 3.18
CA GLN A 212 -5.62 -5.34 3.68
C GLN A 212 -5.11 -6.74 3.31
N GLY A 213 -5.92 -7.78 3.50
CA GLY A 213 -5.56 -9.14 3.09
C GLY A 213 -5.27 -9.27 1.59
N VAL A 214 -6.13 -8.70 0.74
CA VAL A 214 -5.96 -8.68 -0.72
C VAL A 214 -4.68 -7.96 -1.12
N LEU A 215 -4.43 -6.77 -0.56
CA LEU A 215 -3.26 -5.97 -0.89
C LEU A 215 -1.96 -6.59 -0.39
N VAL A 216 -1.98 -7.27 0.76
CA VAL A 216 -0.82 -8.02 1.23
C VAL A 216 -0.46 -9.16 0.25
N SER A 217 -1.47 -9.88 -0.28
CA SER A 217 -1.24 -10.93 -1.27
C SER A 217 -0.69 -10.38 -2.58
N GLU A 218 -1.12 -9.18 -3.01
CA GLU A 218 -0.55 -8.53 -4.20
C GLU A 218 0.87 -8.04 -3.93
N VAL A 219 1.12 -7.37 -2.81
CA VAL A 219 2.44 -6.85 -2.46
C VAL A 219 3.46 -7.98 -2.37
N SER A 220 3.13 -9.10 -1.75
CA SER A 220 4.02 -10.26 -1.64
C SER A 220 4.39 -10.79 -3.03
N ARG A 221 3.42 -11.08 -3.89
CA ARG A 221 3.66 -11.54 -5.26
C ARG A 221 4.40 -10.50 -6.12
N ALA A 222 4.10 -9.23 -5.93
CA ALA A 222 4.80 -8.14 -6.59
C ALA A 222 6.28 -8.05 -6.18
N THR A 223 6.65 -8.43 -4.95
CA THR A 223 8.07 -8.52 -4.54
C THR A 223 8.83 -9.60 -5.31
N LEU A 224 8.15 -10.69 -5.70
CA LEU A 224 8.71 -11.78 -6.50
C LEU A 224 8.71 -11.50 -8.01
N GLY A 225 8.33 -10.29 -8.44
CA GLY A 225 8.23 -9.97 -9.86
C GLY A 225 6.94 -10.46 -10.53
N GLU A 226 6.06 -11.15 -9.79
CA GLU A 226 4.81 -11.70 -10.30
C GLU A 226 3.72 -10.61 -10.38
N LYS A 227 2.76 -10.79 -11.30
CA LYS A 227 1.53 -9.98 -11.40
C LYS A 227 0.35 -10.94 -11.38
N ARG A 228 -0.60 -10.72 -10.47
CA ARG A 228 -1.82 -11.54 -10.37
C ARG A 228 -3.02 -10.77 -10.88
N ARG A 229 -3.97 -11.49 -11.48
CA ARG A 229 -5.26 -10.92 -11.89
C ARG A 229 -6.12 -10.68 -10.66
N LEU A 230 -7.06 -9.72 -10.73
CA LEU A 230 -7.96 -9.39 -9.62
C LEU A 230 -8.66 -10.63 -9.05
N GLY A 231 -9.25 -11.46 -9.91
CA GLY A 231 -9.95 -12.68 -9.46
C GLY A 231 -9.03 -13.72 -8.81
N GLU A 232 -7.74 -13.75 -9.15
CA GLU A 232 -6.76 -14.65 -8.52
C GLU A 232 -6.42 -14.20 -7.10
N LEU A 233 -6.27 -12.89 -6.89
CA LEU A 233 -6.04 -12.32 -5.55
C LEU A 233 -7.23 -12.60 -4.63
N TRP A 234 -8.44 -12.39 -5.12
CA TRP A 234 -9.66 -12.63 -4.35
C TRP A 234 -9.81 -14.11 -3.99
N ARG A 235 -9.58 -15.02 -4.94
CA ARG A 235 -9.58 -16.47 -4.68
C ARG A 235 -8.49 -16.90 -3.69
N ALA A 236 -7.32 -16.24 -3.71
CA ALA A 236 -6.25 -16.54 -2.77
C ALA A 236 -6.61 -16.14 -1.32
N VAL A 237 -7.37 -15.05 -1.15
CA VAL A 237 -7.75 -14.51 0.16
C VAL A 237 -9.08 -15.09 0.67
N TRP A 238 -9.96 -15.55 -0.23
CA TRP A 238 -11.30 -16.07 0.09
C TRP A 238 -11.34 -17.10 1.24
N PRO A 239 -10.44 -18.12 1.29
CA PRO A 239 -10.44 -19.09 2.39
C PRO A 239 -10.09 -18.48 3.77
N ARG A 240 -9.64 -17.22 3.79
CA ARG A 240 -9.19 -16.49 4.98
C ARG A 240 -10.11 -15.34 5.37
N VAL A 241 -11.26 -15.21 4.70
CA VAL A 241 -12.28 -14.21 5.05
C VAL A 241 -12.74 -14.38 6.50
N VAL A 242 -13.03 -15.60 6.95
CA VAL A 242 -13.56 -15.83 8.31
C VAL A 242 -12.59 -15.36 9.41
N PRO A 243 -11.28 -15.71 9.41
CA PRO A 243 -10.33 -15.13 10.35
C PRO A 243 -10.18 -13.61 10.25
N LEU A 244 -10.27 -13.02 9.05
CA LEU A 244 -10.20 -11.56 8.86
C LEU A 244 -11.45 -10.85 9.43
N LEU A 245 -12.63 -11.43 9.23
CA LEU A 245 -13.87 -10.96 9.84
C LEU A 245 -13.82 -11.10 11.37
N GLY A 246 -13.34 -12.24 11.88
CA GLY A 246 -13.14 -12.45 13.31
C GLY A 246 -12.16 -11.44 13.93
N TYR A 247 -11.07 -11.11 13.23
CA TYR A 247 -10.15 -10.05 13.64
C TYR A 247 -10.83 -8.68 13.67
N SER A 248 -11.57 -8.33 12.61
CA SER A 248 -12.26 -7.05 12.50
C SER A 248 -13.33 -6.87 13.57
N LEU A 249 -14.12 -7.92 13.81
CA LEU A 249 -15.14 -7.95 14.87
C LEU A 249 -14.52 -7.84 16.26
N LEU A 250 -13.37 -8.48 16.49
CA LEU A 250 -12.64 -8.34 17.75
C LEU A 250 -12.16 -6.90 17.98
N ILE A 251 -11.54 -6.28 16.97
CA ILE A 251 -11.09 -4.88 17.07
C ILE A 251 -12.29 -3.94 17.25
N PHE A 252 -13.36 -4.16 16.50
CA PHE A 252 -14.60 -3.38 16.63
C PHE A 252 -15.20 -3.52 18.04
N ALA A 253 -15.28 -4.73 18.59
CA ALA A 253 -15.76 -4.96 19.94
C ALA A 253 -14.89 -4.28 21.01
N ILE A 254 -13.55 -4.33 20.86
CA ILE A 254 -12.61 -3.63 21.75
C ILE A 254 -12.82 -2.12 21.68
N LEU A 255 -12.98 -1.55 20.49
CA LEU A 255 -13.27 -0.13 20.30
C LEU A 255 -14.61 0.25 20.94
N LEU A 256 -15.66 -0.54 20.67
CA LEU A 256 -16.99 -0.32 21.21
C LEU A 256 -16.97 -0.31 22.74
N VAL A 257 -16.37 -1.32 23.38
CA VAL A 257 -16.24 -1.39 24.84
C VAL A 257 -15.45 -0.20 25.37
N GLY A 258 -14.33 0.17 24.74
CA GLY A 258 -13.54 1.32 25.19
C GLY A 258 -14.29 2.65 25.09
N PHE A 259 -15.04 2.89 24.02
CA PHE A 259 -15.88 4.08 23.89
C PHE A 259 -17.07 4.08 24.84
N THR A 260 -17.71 2.92 25.09
CA THR A 260 -18.78 2.81 26.08
C THR A 260 -18.27 3.08 27.48
N VAL A 261 -17.11 2.53 27.86
CA VAL A 261 -16.48 2.80 29.17
C VAL A 261 -16.10 4.26 29.29
N LEU A 262 -15.52 4.87 28.25
CA LEU A 262 -15.16 6.28 28.25
C LEU A 262 -16.39 7.19 28.38
N GLY A 263 -17.43 6.96 27.57
CA GLY A 263 -18.68 7.71 27.62
C GLY A 263 -19.39 7.55 28.97
N GLY A 264 -19.45 6.32 29.49
CA GLY A 264 -20.00 6.04 30.82
C GLY A 264 -19.23 6.74 31.93
N ALA A 265 -17.90 6.77 31.87
CA ALA A 265 -17.07 7.48 32.84
C ALA A 265 -17.27 9.01 32.79
N ILE A 266 -17.47 9.58 31.60
CA ILE A 266 -17.77 11.02 31.43
C ILE A 266 -19.13 11.35 32.06
N VAL A 267 -20.17 10.58 31.72
CA VAL A 267 -21.53 10.78 32.28
C VAL A 267 -21.52 10.60 33.80
N PHE A 268 -20.81 9.58 34.29
CA PHE A 268 -20.66 9.33 35.73
C PHE A 268 -19.94 10.47 36.45
N THR A 269 -18.88 11.02 35.85
CA THR A 269 -18.15 12.17 36.43
C THR A 269 -19.02 13.42 36.46
N PHE A 270 -19.78 13.67 35.39
CA PHE A 270 -20.72 14.78 35.32
C PHE A 270 -21.76 14.71 36.45
N TRP A 271 -22.35 13.53 36.64
CA TRP A 271 -23.32 13.29 37.71
C TRP A 271 -22.71 13.40 39.12
N LEU A 272 -21.51 12.85 39.32
CA LEU A 272 -20.82 12.89 40.62
C LEU A 272 -20.38 14.30 41.05
N THR A 273 -20.15 15.20 40.11
CA THR A 273 -19.58 16.53 40.38
C THR A 273 -20.63 17.64 40.37
N GLU A 274 -21.91 17.29 40.47
CA GLU A 274 -23.04 18.23 40.50
C GLU A 274 -22.97 19.26 39.35
N ASP A 275 -22.91 18.77 38.12
CA ASP A 275 -22.86 19.57 36.88
C ASP A 275 -21.61 20.46 36.74
N ASN A 276 -20.50 20.12 37.40
CA ASN A 276 -19.22 20.79 37.19
C ASN A 276 -18.60 20.40 35.83
N TRP A 277 -18.90 21.23 34.83
CA TRP A 277 -18.40 21.08 33.46
C TRP A 277 -16.86 21.09 33.38
N VAL A 278 -16.18 21.89 34.20
CA VAL A 278 -14.72 22.00 34.17
C VAL A 278 -14.08 20.69 34.62
N ALA A 279 -14.54 20.11 35.74
CA ALA A 279 -14.05 18.83 36.23
C ALA A 279 -14.35 17.69 35.25
N THR A 280 -15.56 17.67 34.68
CA THR A 280 -15.98 16.66 33.71
C THR A 280 -15.13 16.70 32.44
N ILE A 281 -14.87 17.88 31.89
CA ILE A 281 -14.02 18.06 30.70
C ILE A 281 -12.60 17.60 30.98
N LEU A 282 -12.04 17.98 32.15
CA LEU A 282 -10.67 17.60 32.51
C LEU A 282 -10.51 16.08 32.63
N VAL A 283 -11.42 15.42 33.33
CA VAL A 283 -11.43 13.95 33.46
C VAL A 283 -11.67 13.29 32.11
N GLY A 284 -12.62 13.79 31.31
CA GLY A 284 -12.89 13.31 29.96
C GLY A 284 -11.68 13.40 29.04
N LEU A 285 -10.91 14.49 29.11
CA LEU A 285 -9.68 14.67 28.34
C LEU A 285 -8.59 13.67 28.78
N LEU A 286 -8.38 13.50 30.08
CA LEU A 286 -7.38 12.57 30.63
C LEU A 286 -7.70 11.11 30.28
N LEU A 287 -8.95 10.68 30.51
CA LEU A 287 -9.41 9.35 30.15
C LEU A 287 -9.41 9.14 28.64
N GLY A 288 -9.84 10.16 27.88
CA GLY A 288 -9.81 10.14 26.42
C GLY A 288 -8.40 9.96 25.88
N LEU A 289 -7.42 10.68 26.43
CA LEU A 289 -6.01 10.52 26.08
C LEU A 289 -5.49 9.12 26.45
N ALA A 290 -5.84 8.59 27.61
CA ALA A 290 -5.45 7.24 28.01
C ALA A 290 -6.01 6.16 27.07
N VAL A 291 -7.30 6.25 26.72
CA VAL A 291 -7.95 5.35 25.75
C VAL A 291 -7.34 5.50 24.36
N PHE A 292 -7.04 6.72 23.92
CA PHE A 292 -6.37 6.99 22.65
C PHE A 292 -4.99 6.35 22.59
N LEU A 293 -4.16 6.53 23.63
CA LEU A 293 -2.83 5.93 23.70
C LEU A 293 -2.89 4.40 23.72
N LEU A 294 -3.86 3.83 24.43
CA LEU A 294 -4.11 2.39 24.45
C LEU A 294 -4.46 1.86 23.06
N PHE A 295 -5.35 2.54 22.33
CA PHE A 295 -5.72 2.15 20.97
C PHE A 295 -4.59 2.35 19.97
N ALA A 296 -3.82 3.43 20.06
CA ALA A 296 -2.64 3.64 19.22
C ALA A 296 -1.61 2.51 19.44
N TRP A 297 -1.37 2.12 20.69
CA TRP A 297 -0.51 0.99 21.01
C TRP A 297 -1.05 -0.32 20.45
N LEU A 298 -2.35 -0.59 20.65
CA LEU A 298 -3.01 -1.80 20.16
C LEU A 298 -2.96 -1.88 18.64
N ALA A 299 -3.26 -0.78 17.94
CA ALA A 299 -3.27 -0.69 16.48
C ALA A 299 -1.91 -1.08 15.89
N VAL A 300 -0.81 -0.58 16.45
CA VAL A 300 0.54 -0.94 16.01
C VAL A 300 0.78 -2.43 16.23
N LYS A 301 0.49 -2.93 17.44
CA LYS A 301 0.74 -4.31 17.83
C LYS A 301 -0.08 -5.33 17.03
N THR A 302 -1.30 -4.98 16.63
CA THR A 302 -2.17 -5.84 15.81
C THR A 302 -2.08 -5.59 14.31
N SER A 303 -1.43 -4.51 13.86
CA SER A 303 -1.43 -4.09 12.46
C SER A 303 -1.00 -5.15 11.44
N LEU A 304 -0.12 -6.07 11.83
CA LEU A 304 0.40 -7.12 10.94
C LEU A 304 -0.45 -8.39 10.94
N THR A 305 -1.48 -8.46 11.79
CA THR A 305 -2.37 -9.62 11.94
C THR A 305 -3.02 -10.02 10.61
N PRO A 306 -3.57 -9.11 9.78
CA PRO A 306 -4.12 -9.46 8.47
C PRO A 306 -3.07 -10.09 7.55
N SER A 307 -1.84 -9.56 7.56
CA SER A 307 -0.74 -10.10 6.78
C SER A 307 -0.35 -11.51 7.21
N VAL A 308 -0.32 -11.78 8.51
CA VAL A 308 -0.02 -13.10 9.06
C VAL A 308 -1.14 -14.11 8.76
N ILE A 309 -2.41 -13.69 8.87
CA ILE A 309 -3.56 -14.54 8.54
C ILE A 309 -3.48 -15.02 7.09
N VAL A 310 -3.20 -14.11 6.16
CA VAL A 310 -3.22 -14.40 4.72
C VAL A 310 -1.94 -15.11 4.28
N LEU A 311 -0.77 -14.62 4.66
CA LEU A 311 0.51 -15.15 4.17
C LEU A 311 1.02 -16.36 4.96
N GLU A 312 0.92 -16.34 6.29
CA GLU A 312 1.35 -17.47 7.13
C GLU A 312 0.25 -18.52 7.32
N ARG A 313 -0.96 -18.28 6.81
CA ARG A 313 -2.10 -19.22 6.88
C ARG A 313 -2.47 -19.65 8.32
N ARG A 314 -2.26 -18.77 9.29
CA ARG A 314 -2.47 -19.04 10.73
C ARG A 314 -3.88 -18.74 11.22
N SER A 315 -4.23 -19.34 12.36
CA SER A 315 -5.48 -19.03 13.10
C SER A 315 -5.42 -17.63 13.71
N LEU A 316 -6.59 -17.03 13.99
CA LEU A 316 -6.69 -15.66 14.52
C LEU A 316 -5.78 -15.40 15.74
N ARG A 317 -5.87 -16.27 16.75
CA ARG A 317 -5.07 -16.13 17.99
C ARG A 317 -3.57 -16.21 17.72
N ALA A 318 -3.16 -17.18 16.92
CA ALA A 318 -1.75 -17.35 16.54
C ALA A 318 -1.24 -16.16 15.72
N SER A 319 -2.08 -15.57 14.86
CA SER A 319 -1.74 -14.40 14.07
C SER A 319 -1.56 -13.14 14.91
N ILE A 320 -2.40 -12.92 15.92
CA ILE A 320 -2.26 -11.79 16.85
C ILE A 320 -0.98 -11.92 17.67
N ALA A 321 -0.73 -13.09 18.28
CA ALA A 321 0.48 -13.34 19.05
C ALA A 321 1.75 -13.16 18.20
N ARG A 322 1.69 -13.60 16.93
CA ARG A 322 2.76 -13.42 15.95
C ARG A 322 2.98 -11.95 15.60
N SER A 323 1.91 -11.18 15.38
CA SER A 323 1.99 -9.73 15.14
C SER A 323 2.67 -9.00 16.31
N TRP A 324 2.37 -9.40 17.54
CA TRP A 324 3.06 -8.89 18.73
C TRP A 324 4.55 -9.17 18.71
N ARG A 325 4.93 -10.42 18.46
CA ARG A 325 6.33 -10.82 18.45
C ARG A 325 7.10 -10.10 17.35
N LEU A 326 6.53 -9.95 16.15
CA LEU A 326 7.16 -9.22 15.05
C LEU A 326 7.36 -7.73 15.38
N THR A 327 6.39 -7.08 16.02
CA THR A 327 6.46 -5.65 16.38
C THR A 327 7.26 -5.37 17.66
N ASN A 328 7.56 -6.37 18.49
CA ASN A 328 8.44 -6.22 19.65
C ASN A 328 9.85 -5.80 19.22
N GLY A 329 10.41 -4.77 19.87
CA GLY A 329 11.70 -4.17 19.50
C GLY A 329 11.65 -3.18 18.32
N TYR A 330 10.55 -3.12 17.57
CA TYR A 330 10.38 -2.21 16.42
C TYR A 330 9.16 -1.29 16.52
N PHE A 331 8.51 -1.24 17.69
CA PHE A 331 7.27 -0.49 17.93
C PHE A 331 7.33 0.95 17.39
N TRP A 332 8.34 1.73 17.79
CA TRP A 332 8.45 3.15 17.39
C TRP A 332 8.68 3.34 15.89
N LYS A 333 9.45 2.45 15.27
CA LYS A 333 9.65 2.48 13.81
C LYS A 333 8.34 2.17 13.09
N THR A 334 7.61 1.15 13.54
CA THR A 334 6.31 0.78 12.96
C THR A 334 5.28 1.88 13.16
N LEU A 335 5.16 2.43 14.38
CA LEU A 335 4.29 3.55 14.70
C LEU A 335 4.63 4.77 13.84
N GLY A 336 5.89 5.17 13.77
CA GLY A 336 6.32 6.34 13.01
C GLY A 336 6.03 6.22 11.51
N VAL A 337 6.27 5.05 10.92
CA VAL A 337 5.95 4.81 9.49
C VAL A 337 4.44 4.79 9.27
N GLN A 338 3.66 4.13 10.13
CA GLN A 338 2.20 4.09 10.00
C GLN A 338 1.59 5.48 10.17
N LEU A 339 1.98 6.21 11.21
CA LEU A 339 1.53 7.57 11.47
C LEU A 339 1.88 8.48 10.30
N LEU A 340 3.12 8.41 9.79
CA LEU A 340 3.52 9.23 8.65
C LEU A 340 2.67 8.93 7.40
N VAL A 341 2.45 7.65 7.08
CA VAL A 341 1.59 7.26 5.95
C VAL A 341 0.16 7.74 6.16
N THR A 342 -0.39 7.58 7.37
CA THR A 342 -1.72 8.07 7.72
C THR A 342 -1.82 9.58 7.55
N VAL A 343 -0.85 10.35 8.05
CA VAL A 343 -0.81 11.81 7.91
C VAL A 343 -0.70 12.23 6.45
N ILE A 344 0.15 11.57 5.64
CA ILE A 344 0.27 11.86 4.22
C ILE A 344 -1.07 11.61 3.51
N VAL A 345 -1.68 10.44 3.73
CA VAL A 345 -2.95 10.07 3.10
C VAL A 345 -4.09 10.98 3.57
N SER A 346 -4.18 11.30 4.86
CA SER A 346 -5.22 12.17 5.40
C SER A 346 -5.08 13.60 4.89
N THR A 347 -3.86 14.14 4.84
CA THR A 347 -3.62 15.49 4.32
C THR A 347 -3.95 15.58 2.84
N VAL A 348 -3.51 14.62 2.02
CA VAL A 348 -3.86 14.59 0.60
C VAL A 348 -5.37 14.47 0.42
N THR A 349 -6.03 13.62 1.21
CA THR A 349 -7.49 13.47 1.17
C THR A 349 -8.21 14.78 1.50
N GLN A 350 -7.80 15.47 2.57
CA GLN A 350 -8.40 16.74 2.98
C GLN A 350 -8.14 17.86 1.97
N LEU A 351 -6.94 17.92 1.38
CA LEU A 351 -6.63 18.90 0.33
C LEU A 351 -7.53 18.75 -0.90
N VAL A 352 -7.92 17.52 -1.23
CA VAL A 352 -8.81 17.25 -2.37
C VAL A 352 -10.29 17.45 -2.00
N LEU A 353 -10.70 17.02 -0.80
CA LEU A 353 -12.10 17.11 -0.36
C LEU A 353 -12.53 18.51 0.09
N THR A 354 -11.64 19.31 0.68
CA THR A 354 -12.00 20.62 1.25
C THR A 354 -12.60 21.58 0.21
N PRO A 355 -12.00 21.79 -0.98
CA PRO A 355 -12.59 22.66 -1.99
C PRO A 355 -13.98 22.20 -2.42
N VAL A 356 -14.19 20.89 -2.51
CA VAL A 356 -15.48 20.31 -2.90
C VAL A 356 -16.52 20.56 -1.83
N VAL A 357 -16.19 20.37 -0.55
CA VAL A 357 -17.10 20.69 0.57
C VAL A 357 -17.45 22.18 0.59
N LEU A 358 -16.50 23.08 0.33
CA LEU A 358 -16.76 24.53 0.26
C LEU A 358 -17.70 24.87 -0.89
N ILE A 359 -17.48 24.31 -2.08
CA ILE A 359 -18.35 24.53 -3.25
C ILE A 359 -19.74 23.97 -2.99
N THR A 360 -19.84 22.75 -2.46
CA THR A 360 -21.14 22.12 -2.20
C THR A 360 -21.90 22.77 -1.04
N SER A 361 -21.22 23.46 -0.11
CA SER A 361 -21.87 24.22 0.96
C SER A 361 -22.68 25.43 0.46
N ILE A 362 -22.43 25.90 -0.77
CA ILE A 362 -23.19 26.99 -1.39
C ILE A 362 -24.50 26.47 -2.00
N ILE A 363 -24.57 25.17 -2.34
CA ILE A 363 -25.73 24.57 -3.01
C ILE A 363 -27.04 24.79 -2.22
N PRO A 364 -27.11 24.56 -0.90
CA PRO A 364 -28.30 24.87 -0.11
C PRO A 364 -28.79 26.32 -0.25
N VAL A 365 -27.88 27.28 -0.30
CA VAL A 365 -28.18 28.72 -0.36
C VAL A 365 -28.82 29.09 -1.71
N ILE A 366 -28.43 28.43 -2.80
CA ILE A 366 -28.97 28.69 -4.14
C ILE A 366 -30.21 27.87 -4.46
N THR A 367 -30.37 26.66 -3.90
CA THR A 367 -31.49 25.76 -4.23
C THR A 367 -32.70 25.96 -3.34
N SER A 368 -32.55 26.50 -2.13
CA SER A 368 -33.68 26.95 -1.31
C SER A 368 -33.40 28.31 -0.65
N PRO A 369 -33.54 29.42 -1.40
CA PRO A 369 -33.34 30.76 -0.86
C PRO A 369 -34.54 31.28 -0.05
N THR A 370 -35.75 30.71 -0.19
CA THR A 370 -37.00 31.32 0.29
C THR A 370 -37.90 30.45 1.16
N ASP A 371 -37.75 29.11 1.18
CA ASP A 371 -38.50 28.25 2.11
C ASP A 371 -37.66 27.04 2.58
N PRO A 372 -37.13 27.06 3.82
CA PRO A 372 -36.38 25.95 4.40
C PRO A 372 -37.18 24.63 4.48
N ASN A 373 -38.50 24.67 4.31
CA ASN A 373 -39.40 23.53 4.46
C ASN A 373 -39.93 22.99 3.12
N ASP A 374 -39.52 23.55 1.97
CA ASP A 374 -39.86 22.98 0.67
C ASP A 374 -39.20 21.60 0.52
N PRO A 375 -39.98 20.49 0.44
CA PRO A 375 -39.43 19.16 0.30
C PRO A 375 -38.51 19.05 -0.92
N SER A 376 -38.87 19.69 -2.04
CA SER A 376 -38.10 19.62 -3.29
C SER A 376 -36.76 20.39 -3.21
N GLY A 377 -36.74 21.54 -2.53
CA GLY A 377 -35.52 22.28 -2.20
C GLY A 377 -34.63 21.57 -1.17
N MET A 378 -35.23 20.80 -0.25
CA MET A 378 -34.53 20.00 0.76
C MET A 378 -33.78 18.80 0.16
N PHE A 379 -34.40 18.12 -0.82
CA PHE A 379 -33.72 17.09 -1.62
C PHE A 379 -32.49 17.67 -2.34
N ALA A 380 -32.63 18.79 -3.04
CA ALA A 380 -31.52 19.38 -3.80
C ALA A 380 -30.41 19.95 -2.91
N SER A 381 -30.75 20.48 -1.73
CA SER A 381 -29.80 21.11 -0.81
C SER A 381 -29.00 20.09 0.03
N VAL A 382 -29.55 18.92 0.34
CA VAL A 382 -28.85 17.91 1.17
C VAL A 382 -28.31 16.76 0.31
N LEU A 383 -29.14 16.16 -0.53
CA LEU A 383 -28.77 14.94 -1.25
C LEU A 383 -27.64 15.19 -2.24
N LEU A 384 -27.72 16.28 -3.03
CA LEU A 384 -26.77 16.53 -4.10
C LEU A 384 -25.36 16.80 -3.57
N PRO A 385 -25.14 17.69 -2.57
CA PRO A 385 -23.85 17.83 -1.88
C PRO A 385 -23.31 16.51 -1.33
N THR A 386 -24.15 15.75 -0.61
CA THR A 386 -23.74 14.50 0.03
C THR A 386 -23.37 13.42 -0.99
N LEU A 387 -24.08 13.33 -2.12
CA LEU A 387 -23.73 12.40 -3.20
C LEU A 387 -22.41 12.79 -3.87
N ILE A 388 -22.21 14.08 -4.20
CA ILE A 388 -20.97 14.56 -4.83
C ILE A 388 -19.77 14.29 -3.92
N SER A 389 -19.85 14.74 -2.66
CA SER A 389 -18.78 14.54 -1.68
C SER A 389 -18.58 13.06 -1.36
N GLY A 390 -19.65 12.27 -1.29
CA GLY A 390 -19.62 10.83 -1.01
C GLY A 390 -18.94 10.02 -2.11
N ILE A 391 -19.30 10.25 -3.38
CA ILE A 391 -18.65 9.59 -4.53
C ILE A 391 -17.17 9.92 -4.57
N LEU A 392 -16.82 11.19 -4.37
CA LEU A 392 -15.42 11.62 -4.34
C LEU A 392 -14.65 10.99 -3.17
N ALA A 393 -15.26 10.93 -1.97
CA ALA A 393 -14.69 10.28 -0.80
C ALA A 393 -14.47 8.77 -1.02
N ILE A 394 -15.34 8.08 -1.76
CA ILE A 394 -15.16 6.67 -2.13
C ILE A 394 -13.91 6.50 -2.98
N VAL A 395 -13.74 7.33 -4.02
CA VAL A 395 -12.60 7.22 -4.94
C VAL A 395 -11.28 7.53 -4.23
N ILE A 396 -11.23 8.63 -3.47
CA ILE A 396 -10.02 9.03 -2.73
C ILE A 396 -9.72 8.04 -1.61
N GLY A 397 -10.75 7.58 -0.90
CA GLY A 397 -10.64 6.57 0.15
C GLY A 397 -10.08 5.26 -0.38
N ALA A 398 -10.47 4.81 -1.57
CA ALA A 398 -9.91 3.63 -2.20
C ALA A 398 -8.39 3.77 -2.45
N ILE A 399 -7.94 4.92 -2.95
CA ILE A 399 -6.50 5.19 -3.16
C ILE A 399 -5.76 5.17 -1.82
N GLY A 400 -6.27 5.88 -0.82
CA GLY A 400 -5.70 5.94 0.53
C GLY A 400 -5.61 4.56 1.20
N ALA A 401 -6.64 3.73 1.00
CA ALA A 401 -6.69 2.38 1.55
C ALA A 401 -5.66 1.45 0.89
N VAL A 402 -5.42 1.56 -0.42
CA VAL A 402 -4.35 0.81 -1.10
C VAL A 402 -2.98 1.21 -0.55
N VAL A 403 -2.71 2.51 -0.42
CA VAL A 403 -1.43 3.01 0.10
C VAL A 403 -1.20 2.54 1.53
N SER A 404 -2.20 2.71 2.40
CA SER A 404 -2.11 2.34 3.82
C SER A 404 -1.94 0.82 4.00
N SER A 405 -2.72 0.03 3.27
CA SER A 405 -2.63 -1.45 3.32
C SER A 405 -1.29 -1.96 2.78
N SER A 406 -0.79 -1.34 1.71
CA SER A 406 0.51 -1.70 1.14
C SER A 406 1.67 -1.34 2.07
N ALA A 407 1.58 -0.21 2.79
CA ALA A 407 2.57 0.16 3.80
C ALA A 407 2.65 -0.88 4.92
N ILE A 408 1.50 -1.34 5.43
CA ILE A 408 1.42 -2.41 6.44
C ILE A 408 2.02 -3.73 5.90
N ALA A 409 1.70 -4.10 4.65
CA ALA A 409 2.28 -5.28 4.01
C ALA A 409 3.81 -5.21 3.92
N LEU A 410 4.35 -4.05 3.55
CA LEU A 410 5.80 -3.84 3.44
C LEU A 410 6.50 -3.80 4.80
N ILE A 411 5.87 -3.23 5.83
CA ILE A 411 6.37 -3.31 7.21
C ILE A 411 6.46 -4.78 7.65
N TYR A 412 5.43 -5.58 7.36
CA TYR A 412 5.46 -7.01 7.65
C TYR A 412 6.63 -7.71 6.96
N LEU A 413 6.85 -7.46 5.67
CA LEU A 413 7.98 -8.02 4.93
C LEU A 413 9.33 -7.55 5.50
N ASP A 414 9.49 -6.26 5.80
CA ASP A 414 10.71 -5.71 6.42
C ASP A 414 11.04 -6.40 7.75
N LEU A 415 10.04 -6.58 8.61
CA LEU A 415 10.25 -7.20 9.92
C LEU A 415 10.61 -8.69 9.80
N ARG A 416 10.01 -9.42 8.85
CA ARG A 416 10.40 -10.82 8.60
C ARG A 416 11.77 -10.94 7.96
N MET A 417 12.15 -10.03 7.07
CA MET A 417 13.53 -9.99 6.54
C MET A 417 14.53 -9.74 7.69
N ARG A 418 14.26 -8.77 8.57
CA ARG A 418 15.17 -8.42 9.67
C ARG A 418 15.29 -9.48 10.76
N LYS A 419 14.17 -10.11 11.14
CA LYS A 419 14.14 -11.05 12.28
C LYS A 419 14.39 -12.50 11.88
N GLU A 420 13.95 -12.89 10.69
CA GLU A 420 13.84 -14.29 10.27
C GLU A 420 14.65 -14.62 9.02
N GLY A 421 15.25 -13.62 8.37
CA GLY A 421 16.02 -13.84 7.13
C GLY A 421 15.14 -14.23 5.94
N LEU A 422 13.91 -13.71 5.87
CA LEU A 422 12.97 -13.96 4.75
C LEU A 422 13.57 -13.56 3.40
N ASP A 423 14.48 -12.59 3.36
CA ASP A 423 15.19 -12.17 2.16
C ASP A 423 15.97 -13.32 1.51
N ILE A 424 16.58 -14.21 2.30
CA ILE A 424 17.29 -15.40 1.80
C ILE A 424 16.32 -16.37 1.10
N ASP A 425 15.15 -16.59 1.69
CA ASP A 425 14.12 -17.48 1.12
C ASP A 425 13.55 -16.87 -0.18
N LEU A 426 13.34 -15.55 -0.22
CA LEU A 426 12.88 -14.86 -1.42
C LEU A 426 13.93 -14.87 -2.54
N MET A 427 15.21 -14.64 -2.22
CA MET A 427 16.30 -14.71 -3.20
C MET A 427 16.39 -16.12 -3.80
N ARG A 428 16.39 -17.17 -2.96
CA ARG A 428 16.39 -18.56 -3.42
C ARG A 428 15.18 -18.89 -4.30
N TYR A 429 14.00 -18.41 -3.94
CA TYR A 429 12.78 -18.63 -4.73
C TYR A 429 12.87 -17.94 -6.11
N VAL A 430 13.39 -16.71 -6.15
CA VAL A 430 13.56 -15.96 -7.41
C VAL A 430 14.66 -16.57 -8.29
N GLU A 431 15.76 -17.05 -7.69
CA GLU A 431 16.84 -17.76 -8.38
C GLU A 431 16.38 -19.08 -8.98
N ALA A 432 15.47 -19.81 -8.31
CA ALA A 432 14.90 -21.03 -8.87
C ALA A 432 14.05 -20.76 -10.12
N GLY A 433 13.47 -19.56 -10.26
CA GLY A 433 12.77 -19.13 -11.46
C GLY A 433 11.68 -20.12 -11.91
N ALA A 434 11.89 -20.79 -13.04
CA ALA A 434 10.93 -21.76 -13.59
C ALA A 434 10.78 -23.04 -12.75
N THR A 435 11.77 -23.40 -11.91
CA THR A 435 11.68 -24.54 -10.98
C THR A 435 11.19 -24.12 -9.59
N ALA A 436 10.78 -22.86 -9.41
CA ALA A 436 10.27 -22.37 -8.13
C ALA A 436 8.96 -23.07 -7.69
N SER A 437 8.22 -23.72 -8.60
CA SER A 437 7.06 -24.55 -8.27
C SER A 437 7.40 -25.72 -7.34
N ASP A 438 8.66 -26.17 -7.36
CA ASP A 438 9.14 -27.30 -6.57
C ASP A 438 9.62 -26.85 -5.18
N LEU A 439 9.72 -25.54 -4.96
CA LEU A 439 10.06 -24.96 -3.67
C LEU A 439 8.79 -24.64 -2.86
N PRO A 440 8.82 -24.84 -1.53
CA PRO A 440 7.76 -24.37 -0.65
C PRO A 440 7.54 -22.86 -0.79
N ASP A 441 6.29 -22.41 -0.63
CA ASP A 441 5.96 -20.97 -0.63
C ASP A 441 6.80 -20.24 0.43
N PRO A 442 7.66 -19.27 0.03
CA PRO A 442 8.63 -18.64 0.94
C PRO A 442 7.96 -17.93 2.12
N TYR A 443 6.71 -17.51 1.98
CA TYR A 443 5.99 -16.82 3.06
C TYR A 443 5.44 -17.77 4.13
N THR A 444 5.39 -19.08 3.86
CA THR A 444 4.91 -20.09 4.80
C THR A 444 6.03 -20.65 5.69
N ILE A 445 7.29 -20.49 5.27
CA ILE A 445 8.46 -20.92 6.03
C ILE A 445 8.61 -20.01 7.25
N VAL A 446 8.59 -20.57 8.45
CA VAL A 446 8.82 -19.81 9.69
C VAL A 446 10.06 -20.34 10.37
N ARG A 447 11.14 -19.54 10.35
CA ARG A 447 12.33 -19.81 11.15
C ARG A 447 12.12 -19.29 12.57
N PRO A 448 12.62 -19.98 13.61
CA PRO A 448 12.76 -19.37 14.92
C PRO A 448 13.57 -18.08 14.77
N GLU A 449 13.21 -17.03 15.54
CA GLU A 449 13.90 -15.73 15.47
C GLU A 449 15.41 -15.97 15.52
N SER A 450 16.12 -15.47 14.51
CA SER A 450 17.55 -15.75 14.41
C SER A 450 18.25 -15.30 15.70
N ALA A 451 19.12 -16.14 16.25
CA ALA A 451 19.88 -15.83 17.47
C ALA A 451 20.66 -14.50 17.35
N ALA A 452 21.00 -14.09 16.12
CA ALA A 452 21.60 -12.80 15.79
C ALA A 452 20.71 -11.59 16.17
N SER A 453 19.38 -11.71 16.00
CA SER A 453 18.42 -10.66 16.39
C SER A 453 18.19 -10.60 17.91
N ALA A 454 18.35 -11.72 18.61
CA ALA A 454 18.35 -11.75 20.07
C ALA A 454 19.66 -11.19 20.66
N ALA A 455 20.79 -11.40 19.97
CA ALA A 455 22.11 -10.92 20.36
C ALA A 455 22.28 -9.40 20.15
N SER A 456 21.70 -8.82 19.09
CA SER A 456 21.78 -7.37 18.84
C SER A 456 21.03 -6.50 19.87
N HIS A 457 20.20 -7.12 20.72
CA HIS A 457 19.47 -6.42 21.80
C HIS A 457 19.93 -6.80 23.21
N ARG A 458 20.86 -7.75 23.35
CA ARG A 458 21.71 -7.84 24.54
C ARG A 458 23.00 -7.11 24.23
N SER A 459 23.03 -5.81 24.46
CA SER A 459 24.29 -5.11 24.76
C SER A 459 24.79 -5.54 26.15
N GLN A 460 25.03 -6.83 26.33
CA GLN A 460 26.01 -7.35 27.27
C GLN A 460 26.97 -8.14 26.40
N GLY A 461 28.23 -7.69 26.38
CA GLY A 461 29.30 -8.31 25.60
C GLY A 461 29.37 -9.82 25.85
N PRO A 462 29.96 -10.57 24.92
CA PRO A 462 30.08 -12.01 25.08
C PRO A 462 30.97 -12.31 26.30
N THR A 463 30.36 -12.70 27.42
CA THR A 463 31.06 -13.48 28.44
C THR A 463 31.20 -14.90 27.87
N GLY A 464 32.28 -15.11 27.13
CA GLY A 464 32.68 -16.45 26.69
C GLY A 464 32.97 -17.35 27.90
N PRO A 465 32.89 -18.69 27.75
CA PRO A 465 33.23 -19.62 28.81
C PRO A 465 34.68 -19.39 29.27
N GLY A 466 34.87 -19.29 30.58
CA GLY A 466 36.16 -18.95 31.20
C GLY A 466 37.27 -19.92 30.78
N TYR A 467 38.32 -19.36 30.16
CA TYR A 467 39.61 -20.01 30.06
C TYR A 467 40.43 -19.72 31.32
N PRO A 468 41.22 -20.69 31.83
CA PRO A 468 42.05 -20.49 33.01
C PRO A 468 43.20 -19.50 32.72
N PRO A 469 43.75 -18.83 33.74
CA PRO A 469 44.76 -17.81 33.54
C PRO A 469 46.08 -18.46 33.09
N GLN A 470 46.51 -18.17 31.86
CA GLN A 470 47.85 -18.52 31.38
C GLN A 470 48.82 -17.37 31.63
N GLY A 471 49.96 -17.74 32.21
CA GLY A 471 51.05 -16.86 32.63
C GLY A 471 51.69 -16.06 31.48
N GLY A 472 52.33 -14.96 31.88
CA GLY A 472 52.86 -13.93 31.00
C GLY A 472 53.90 -14.41 30.00
N TYR A 473 53.82 -13.82 28.80
CA TYR A 473 54.87 -13.88 27.78
C TYR A 473 55.58 -12.52 27.70
N PRO A 474 56.90 -12.50 27.46
CA PRO A 474 57.71 -11.29 27.50
C PRO A 474 57.44 -10.37 26.30
N ALA A 475 57.65 -9.06 26.52
CA ALA A 475 57.42 -8.00 25.55
C ALA A 475 58.30 -8.16 24.28
N ALA A 476 57.67 -8.00 23.12
CA ALA A 476 58.34 -7.99 21.82
C ALA A 476 58.97 -6.61 21.49
N PRO A 477 60.07 -6.56 20.72
CA PRO A 477 60.85 -5.33 20.52
C PRO A 477 60.14 -4.32 19.60
N SER A 478 60.32 -3.03 19.91
CA SER A 478 59.83 -1.90 19.12
C SER A 478 60.48 -1.80 17.74
N TYR A 479 59.67 -1.65 16.70
CA TYR A 479 60.10 -1.37 15.33
C TYR A 479 60.62 0.07 15.16
N PRO A 480 61.61 0.32 14.29
CA PRO A 480 62.12 1.68 14.05
C PRO A 480 61.16 2.51 13.18
N GLN A 481 61.06 3.80 13.52
CA GLN A 481 60.34 4.84 12.77
C GLN A 481 60.91 5.00 11.36
N GLN A 482 60.03 4.92 10.34
CA GLN A 482 60.37 5.17 8.94
C GLN A 482 59.93 6.58 8.51
N GLY A 483 60.84 7.29 7.85
CA GLY A 483 60.75 8.71 7.52
C GLY A 483 59.65 9.11 6.54
N GLY A 484 59.24 10.37 6.66
CA GLY A 484 58.09 10.96 5.98
C GLY A 484 58.20 11.05 4.45
N TYR A 485 57.02 11.02 3.82
CA TYR A 485 56.83 11.27 2.39
C TYR A 485 56.79 12.79 2.12
N PRO A 486 57.39 13.27 1.01
CA PRO A 486 57.27 14.67 0.61
C PRO A 486 55.85 15.01 0.15
N ALA A 487 55.42 16.23 0.49
CA ALA A 487 54.08 16.75 0.22
C ALA A 487 53.82 16.97 -1.28
N ALA A 488 52.61 16.60 -1.72
CA ALA A 488 52.11 16.89 -3.07
C ALA A 488 51.76 18.39 -3.21
N PRO A 489 52.01 19.03 -4.38
CA PRO A 489 51.67 20.44 -4.62
C PRO A 489 50.16 20.70 -4.52
N GLY A 490 49.80 21.74 -3.78
CA GLY A 490 48.41 22.11 -3.46
C GLY A 490 47.58 22.60 -4.64
N TYR A 491 46.29 22.29 -4.60
CA TYR A 491 45.27 22.93 -5.42
C TYR A 491 45.04 24.37 -4.94
N PRO A 492 44.82 25.36 -5.83
CA PRO A 492 44.51 26.72 -5.42
C PRO A 492 43.15 26.80 -4.72
N ALA A 493 43.10 27.57 -3.63
CA ALA A 493 41.93 27.80 -2.82
C ALA A 493 40.79 28.48 -3.61
N PRO A 494 39.51 28.14 -3.36
CA PRO A 494 38.39 28.89 -3.91
C PRO A 494 38.40 30.33 -3.36
N GLN A 495 38.28 31.31 -4.26
CA GLN A 495 38.13 32.72 -3.92
C GLN A 495 36.90 32.93 -3.03
N GLY A 496 37.10 33.67 -1.94
CA GLY A 496 36.09 33.99 -0.95
C GLY A 496 34.90 34.71 -1.57
N HIS A 497 33.71 34.37 -1.10
CA HIS A 497 32.48 35.07 -1.44
C HIS A 497 32.53 36.46 -0.78
N PRO A 498 32.13 37.55 -1.48
CA PRO A 498 32.02 38.85 -0.85
C PRO A 498 30.96 38.81 0.25
N GLY A 499 31.32 39.34 1.43
CA GLY A 499 30.51 39.29 2.64
C GLY A 499 29.12 39.88 2.44
N GLN A 500 28.09 39.14 2.87
CA GLN A 500 26.77 39.70 3.02
C GLN A 500 26.79 40.77 4.12
N GLN A 501 26.41 41.98 3.73
CA GLN A 501 26.18 43.11 4.62
C GLN A 501 25.10 42.73 5.64
N GLY A 502 25.38 43.02 6.91
CA GLY A 502 24.47 42.73 8.02
C GLY A 502 23.11 43.39 7.83
N TYR A 503 22.06 42.66 8.23
CA TYR A 503 20.72 43.20 8.33
C TYR A 503 20.69 44.43 9.26
N PRO A 504 20.01 45.52 8.88
CA PRO A 504 19.80 46.65 9.79
C PRO A 504 18.94 46.22 10.99
N PRO A 505 19.15 46.81 12.18
CA PRO A 505 18.37 46.49 13.37
C PRO A 505 16.88 46.85 13.18
N ALA A 506 16.02 46.00 13.76
CA ALA A 506 14.56 46.17 13.73
C ALA A 506 14.15 47.51 14.35
N PRO A 507 13.14 48.22 13.78
CA PRO A 507 12.61 49.44 14.37
C PRO A 507 11.88 49.17 15.69
N PRO A 508 11.85 50.14 16.63
CA PRO A 508 11.20 49.97 17.92
C PRO A 508 9.69 49.76 17.79
N VAL A 509 9.17 48.88 18.65
CA VAL A 509 7.74 48.52 18.77
C VAL A 509 6.94 49.75 19.22
N PRO A 510 5.86 50.15 18.54
CA PRO A 510 4.98 51.22 19.01
C PRO A 510 4.20 50.78 20.27
N PRO A 511 3.90 51.72 21.20
CA PRO A 511 3.17 51.40 22.42
C PRO A 511 1.73 50.94 22.12
N ALA A 512 1.25 50.00 22.96
CA ALA A 512 -0.09 49.42 22.87
C ALA A 512 -1.19 50.49 22.99
N PRO A 513 -2.28 50.40 22.19
CA PRO A 513 -3.42 51.30 22.35
C PRO A 513 -4.14 51.04 23.69
N GLU A 514 -4.40 52.11 24.43
CA GLU A 514 -5.21 52.11 25.65
C GLU A 514 -6.61 51.55 25.37
N ALA A 515 -7.09 50.71 26.29
CA ALA A 515 -8.46 50.26 26.33
C ALA A 515 -9.40 51.46 26.60
N PRO A 516 -10.52 51.61 25.86
CA PRO A 516 -11.50 52.62 26.20
C PRO A 516 -12.16 52.27 27.54
N ARG A 517 -12.08 53.22 28.48
CA ARG A 517 -12.98 53.28 29.63
C ARG A 517 -14.30 53.91 29.18
N VAL A 518 -15.38 53.39 29.78
CA VAL A 518 -16.81 53.75 29.70
C VAL A 518 -17.60 52.97 28.64
#